data_AF-A0AAD7FKU9-F1
#
_entry.id   AF-A0AAD7FKU9-F1
#
_cell.length_a   1.000
_cell.length_b   1.000
_cell.length_c   1.000
_cell.angle_alpha   90.00
_cell.angle_beta   90.00
_cell.angle_gamma   90.00
#
_symmetry.space_group_name_H-M   'P 1'
#
loop_
_entity.id
_entity.type
_entity.pdbx_description
1 polymer ?
#
loop_
_entity_poly.entity_id
_entity_poly.type
_entity_poly.pdbx_seq_one_letter_code
_entity_poly.pdbx_strand_id
1 'polypeptide(L)'
;IPTLKAANGSNFTHVDNIYCTTPLLISFVSCETVPSLRPDKTDHIPIIYELDVVPVVTTHVPRPLWRCTEWNEFRVKLFVALANVPRPNAYLMREEVDEAICAVHAAIQSFVDEIVEMSKPSPYSKRW
;
A
#
# COMPACT_ATOMS: atom_id res chain seq x y z
N ILE A 1 -8.86 -23.09 22.14
CA ILE A 1 -7.44 -23.21 21.76
C ILE A 1 -6.71 -22.03 22.39
N PRO A 2 -5.77 -22.21 23.34
CA PRO A 2 -5.06 -21.08 23.93
C PRO A 2 -4.14 -20.39 22.92
N THR A 3 -4.14 -19.07 22.92
CA THR A 3 -3.29 -18.22 22.06
C THR A 3 -2.27 -17.42 22.86
N LEU A 4 -2.35 -17.46 24.19
CA LEU A 4 -1.42 -16.77 25.07
C LEU A 4 -1.15 -17.62 26.30
N LYS A 5 0.09 -17.58 26.78
CA LYS A 5 0.49 -18.11 28.10
C LYS A 5 1.11 -16.99 28.91
N ALA A 6 0.37 -16.49 29.89
CA ALA A 6 0.76 -15.34 30.70
C ALA A 6 2.13 -15.55 31.35
N ALA A 7 3.01 -14.54 31.22
CA ALA A 7 4.35 -14.56 31.78
C ALA A 7 4.34 -14.73 33.31
N ASN A 8 3.38 -14.07 33.98
CA ASN A 8 3.22 -14.12 35.43
C ASN A 8 2.03 -15.04 35.76
N GLY A 9 2.32 -16.29 36.12
CA GLY A 9 1.32 -17.25 36.58
C GLY A 9 1.06 -18.45 35.66
N SER A 10 1.69 -18.52 34.47
CA SER A 10 1.55 -19.65 33.52
C SER A 10 0.12 -19.96 33.07
N ASN A 11 -0.84 -19.07 33.31
CA ASN A 11 -2.21 -19.21 32.87
C ASN A 11 -2.30 -19.14 31.35
N PHE A 12 -3.06 -20.06 30.77
CA PHE A 12 -3.36 -20.10 29.35
C PHE A 12 -4.66 -19.35 29.08
N THR A 13 -4.63 -18.40 28.14
CA THR A 13 -5.80 -17.62 27.73
C THR A 13 -5.95 -17.64 26.21
N HIS A 14 -7.15 -17.29 25.74
CA HIS A 14 -7.48 -17.18 24.32
C HIS A 14 -7.90 -15.73 24.06
N VAL A 15 -6.94 -14.90 23.67
CA VAL A 15 -7.14 -13.46 23.47
C VAL A 15 -7.01 -13.04 22.00
N ASP A 16 -6.34 -13.85 21.20
CA ASP A 16 -6.13 -13.62 19.77
C ASP A 16 -7.17 -14.39 18.97
N ASN A 17 -7.70 -13.79 17.91
CA ASN A 17 -8.76 -14.39 17.11
C ASN A 17 -8.48 -14.16 15.62
N ILE A 18 -8.94 -15.11 14.79
CA ILE A 18 -8.98 -14.97 13.34
C ILE A 18 -10.44 -14.77 12.93
N TYR A 19 -10.71 -13.68 12.23
CA TYR A 19 -12.04 -13.37 11.72
C TYR A 19 -12.06 -13.57 10.21
N CYS A 20 -13.12 -14.19 9.70
CA CYS A 20 -13.36 -14.33 8.27
C CYS A 20 -14.82 -14.07 7.94
N THR A 21 -15.11 -13.82 6.67
CA THR A 21 -16.47 -13.71 6.18
C THR A 21 -17.07 -15.12 6.00
N THR A 22 -18.39 -15.25 6.12
CA THR A 22 -19.09 -16.54 5.94
C THR A 22 -18.72 -17.25 4.63
N PRO A 23 -18.60 -16.56 3.48
CA PRO A 23 -18.18 -17.20 2.23
C PRO A 23 -16.73 -17.69 2.22
N LEU A 24 -15.85 -17.18 3.08
CA LEU A 24 -14.47 -17.66 3.17
C LEU A 24 -14.35 -18.88 4.10
N LEU A 25 -15.32 -19.09 4.99
CA LEU A 25 -15.32 -20.18 5.95
C LEU A 25 -15.28 -21.56 5.27
N ILE A 26 -15.91 -21.69 4.10
CA ILE A 26 -15.90 -22.95 3.32
C ILE A 26 -14.52 -23.32 2.78
N SER A 27 -13.60 -22.35 2.70
CA SER A 27 -12.23 -22.57 2.26
C SER A 27 -11.28 -22.89 3.40
N PHE A 28 -11.70 -22.86 4.67
CA PHE A 28 -10.82 -23.24 5.77
C PHE A 28 -10.59 -24.76 5.81
N VAL A 29 -9.33 -25.16 5.69
CA VAL A 29 -8.88 -26.55 5.85
C VAL A 29 -8.53 -26.84 7.30
N SER A 30 -7.82 -25.91 7.95
CA SER A 30 -7.42 -26.02 9.35
C SER A 30 -7.25 -24.64 9.99
N CYS A 31 -7.37 -24.56 11.31
CA CYS A 31 -7.07 -23.36 12.11
C CYS A 31 -6.78 -23.77 13.55
N GLU A 32 -5.51 -23.77 13.93
CA GLU A 32 -5.04 -24.25 15.23
C GLU A 32 -3.96 -23.34 15.80
N THR A 33 -3.60 -23.52 17.07
CA THR A 33 -2.36 -22.92 17.59
C THR A 33 -1.24 -23.93 17.60
N VAL A 34 -0.03 -23.45 17.34
CA VAL A 34 1.16 -24.31 17.28
C VAL A 34 2.18 -23.84 18.34
N PRO A 35 2.07 -24.30 19.60
CA PRO A 35 2.96 -23.91 20.69
C PRO A 35 4.45 -24.09 20.42
N SER A 36 4.82 -25.11 19.63
CA SER A 36 6.21 -25.38 19.26
C SER A 36 6.83 -24.30 18.35
N LEU A 37 6.01 -23.48 17.70
CA LEU A 37 6.45 -22.38 16.83
C LEU A 37 6.41 -21.02 17.53
N ARG A 38 6.17 -21.00 18.84
CA ARG A 38 6.22 -19.76 19.64
C ARG A 38 7.63 -19.14 19.57
N PRO A 39 7.78 -17.90 19.08
CA PRO A 39 9.07 -17.22 19.06
C PRO A 39 9.62 -16.97 20.48
N ASP A 40 10.94 -16.82 20.57
CA ASP A 40 11.58 -16.40 21.80
C ASP A 40 11.09 -15.00 22.20
N LYS A 41 10.89 -14.80 23.51
CA LYS A 41 10.51 -13.52 24.14
C LYS A 41 9.11 -12.98 23.85
N THR A 42 8.19 -13.78 23.31
CA THR A 42 6.75 -13.45 23.31
C THR A 42 5.98 -14.38 24.24
N ASP A 43 4.87 -13.92 24.82
CA ASP A 43 3.89 -14.72 25.58
C ASP A 43 2.74 -15.27 24.72
N HIS A 44 2.65 -14.82 23.47
CA HIS A 44 1.69 -15.30 22.50
C HIS A 44 2.13 -16.61 21.82
N ILE A 45 1.14 -17.45 21.51
CA ILE A 45 1.24 -18.68 20.76
C ILE A 45 0.68 -18.41 19.36
N PRO A 46 1.42 -18.71 18.29
CA PRO A 46 0.95 -18.45 16.94
C PRO A 46 -0.30 -19.26 16.62
N ILE A 47 -1.27 -18.62 15.97
CA ILE A 47 -2.38 -19.28 15.28
C ILE A 47 -1.94 -19.54 13.84
N ILE A 48 -2.04 -20.77 13.40
CA ILE A 48 -1.77 -21.20 12.02
C ILE A 48 -3.07 -21.70 11.43
N TYR A 49 -3.40 -21.20 10.25
CA TYR A 49 -4.57 -21.61 9.50
C TYR A 49 -4.18 -21.91 8.05
N GLU A 50 -4.91 -22.84 7.46
CA GLU A 50 -4.76 -23.25 6.08
C GLU A 50 -6.07 -23.00 5.33
N LEU A 51 -5.95 -22.35 4.17
CA LEU A 51 -7.07 -22.06 3.30
C LEU A 51 -6.89 -22.79 1.97
N ASP A 52 -7.91 -23.54 1.55
CA ASP A 52 -8.05 -24.02 0.19
C ASP A 52 -8.72 -22.92 -0.66
N VAL A 53 -7.87 -22.06 -1.22
CA VAL A 53 -8.28 -20.98 -2.12
C VAL A 53 -7.47 -21.07 -3.39
N VAL A 54 -8.11 -20.74 -4.51
CA VAL A 54 -7.43 -20.48 -5.78
C VAL A 54 -7.26 -18.97 -5.93
N PRO A 55 -6.14 -18.39 -5.47
CA PRO A 55 -5.92 -16.96 -5.59
C PRO A 55 -5.90 -16.55 -7.06
N VAL A 56 -6.66 -15.49 -7.40
CA VAL A 56 -6.55 -14.88 -8.72
C VAL A 56 -5.22 -14.16 -8.80
N VAL A 57 -4.41 -14.50 -9.80
CA VAL A 57 -3.15 -13.79 -10.03
C VAL A 57 -3.46 -12.36 -10.46
N THR A 58 -3.13 -11.40 -9.62
CA THR A 58 -3.23 -9.99 -9.95
C THR A 58 -1.96 -9.52 -10.65
N THR A 59 -2.12 -8.86 -11.79
CA THR A 59 -1.01 -8.19 -12.45
C THR A 59 -0.66 -6.93 -11.66
N HIS A 60 0.62 -6.76 -11.34
CA HIS A 60 1.09 -5.54 -10.68
C HIS A 60 0.78 -4.32 -11.56
N VAL A 61 -0.05 -3.41 -11.05
CA VAL A 61 -0.29 -2.10 -11.65
C VAL A 61 0.75 -1.12 -11.08
N PRO A 62 1.69 -0.62 -11.90
CA PRO A 62 2.68 0.35 -11.44
C PRO A 62 2.03 1.61 -10.88
N ARG A 63 2.59 2.12 -9.78
CA ARG A 63 2.15 3.35 -9.12
C ARG A 63 3.34 4.26 -8.85
N PRO A 64 3.19 5.58 -8.88
CA PRO A 64 4.30 6.49 -8.61
C PRO A 64 4.87 6.29 -7.19
N LEU A 65 6.19 6.18 -7.07
CA LEU A 65 6.90 5.99 -5.81
C LEU A 65 7.25 7.33 -5.14
N TRP A 66 6.22 8.07 -4.71
CA TRP A 66 6.38 9.38 -4.07
C TRP A 66 7.31 9.40 -2.84
N ARG A 67 7.36 8.29 -2.10
CA ARG A 67 8.23 8.16 -0.91
C ARG A 67 9.72 8.15 -1.28
N CYS A 68 10.06 7.73 -2.50
CA CYS A 68 11.43 7.64 -2.98
C CYS A 68 11.85 8.87 -3.81
N THR A 69 10.95 9.85 -3.97
CA THR A 69 11.24 11.07 -4.72
C THR A 69 12.16 11.99 -3.91
N GLU A 70 13.28 12.40 -4.50
CA GLU A 70 14.14 13.45 -3.96
C GLU A 70 13.47 14.82 -4.12
N TRP A 71 12.71 15.23 -3.11
CA TRP A 71 11.84 16.41 -3.17
C TRP A 71 12.54 17.73 -3.46
N ASN A 72 13.80 17.89 -3.05
CA ASN A 72 14.55 19.11 -3.34
C ASN A 72 14.87 19.23 -4.83
N GLU A 73 15.37 18.15 -5.45
CA GLU A 73 15.65 18.10 -6.88
C GLU A 73 14.36 18.20 -7.71
N PHE A 74 13.31 17.49 -7.27
CA PHE A 74 11.99 17.55 -7.88
C PHE A 74 11.48 18.99 -7.99
N ARG A 75 11.54 19.77 -6.89
CA ARG A 75 11.06 21.16 -6.88
C ARG A 75 11.85 22.08 -7.80
N VAL A 76 13.18 21.94 -7.83
CA VAL A 76 14.05 22.73 -8.72
C VAL A 76 13.71 22.43 -10.18
N LYS A 77 13.61 21.15 -10.54
CA LYS A 77 13.30 20.75 -11.92
C LYS A 77 11.87 21.12 -12.32
N LEU A 78 10.88 20.96 -11.43
CA LEU A 78 9.50 21.37 -11.69
C LEU A 78 9.41 22.88 -11.95
N PHE A 79 10.14 23.69 -11.18
CA PHE A 79 10.19 25.14 -11.40
C PHE A 79 10.69 25.49 -12.80
N VAL A 80 11.72 24.80 -13.28
CA VAL A 80 12.24 24.96 -14.64
C VAL A 80 11.21 24.49 -15.68
N ALA A 81 10.57 23.35 -15.46
CA ALA A 81 9.54 22.82 -16.38
C ALA A 81 8.34 23.77 -16.53
N LEU A 82 7.91 24.39 -15.43
CA LEU A 82 6.81 25.36 -15.41
C LEU A 82 7.17 26.71 -16.01
N ALA A 83 8.45 27.01 -16.26
CA ALA A 83 8.86 28.28 -16.88
C ALA A 83 8.28 28.47 -18.29
N ASN A 84 7.94 27.36 -18.97
CA ASN A 84 7.35 27.37 -20.30
C ASN A 84 5.81 27.51 -20.28
N VAL A 85 5.17 27.41 -19.11
CA VAL A 85 3.72 27.61 -18.99
C VAL A 85 3.41 29.11 -18.96
N PRO A 86 2.44 29.60 -19.75
CA PRO A 86 2.04 31.00 -19.71
C PRO A 86 1.72 31.44 -18.27
N ARG A 87 2.26 32.59 -17.86
CA ARG A 87 1.95 33.14 -16.54
C ARG A 87 0.49 33.56 -16.48
N PRO A 88 -0.17 33.38 -15.32
CA PRO A 88 -1.54 33.86 -15.16
C PRO A 88 -1.65 35.34 -15.48
N ASN A 89 -2.69 35.69 -16.25
CA ASN A 89 -3.04 37.04 -16.62
C ASN A 89 -4.49 37.33 -16.20
N ALA A 90 -4.97 38.54 -16.50
CA ALA A 90 -6.39 38.84 -16.31
C ALA A 90 -7.20 38.05 -17.34
N TYR A 91 -7.91 37.02 -16.87
CA TYR A 91 -8.85 36.26 -17.68
C TYR A 91 -10.18 37.01 -17.78
N LEU A 92 -10.70 37.12 -18.99
CA LEU A 92 -11.96 37.78 -19.28
C LEU A 92 -13.10 36.76 -19.43
N MET A 93 -12.75 35.52 -19.82
CA MET A 93 -13.68 34.42 -20.06
C MET A 93 -13.34 33.20 -19.21
N ARG A 94 -14.35 32.36 -18.95
CA ARG A 94 -14.15 31.11 -18.19
C ARG A 94 -13.25 30.15 -18.94
N GLU A 95 -13.40 30.09 -20.25
CA GLU A 95 -12.66 29.20 -21.14
C GLU A 95 -11.15 29.48 -21.05
N GLU A 96 -10.76 30.75 -20.95
CA GLU A 96 -9.36 31.15 -20.77
C GLU A 96 -8.77 30.65 -19.43
N VAL A 97 -9.61 30.60 -18.38
CA VAL A 97 -9.21 30.06 -17.07
C VAL A 97 -9.04 28.54 -17.17
N ASP A 98 -9.99 27.84 -17.80
CA ASP A 98 -9.96 26.39 -17.96
C ASP A 98 -8.74 25.95 -18.79
N GLU A 99 -8.44 26.66 -19.88
CA GLU A 99 -7.25 26.42 -20.70
C GLU A 99 -5.95 26.60 -19.89
N ALA A 100 -5.88 27.66 -19.08
CA ALA A 100 -4.72 27.88 -18.21
C ALA A 100 -4.55 26.77 -17.16
N ILE A 101 -5.64 26.31 -16.56
CA ILE A 101 -5.63 25.17 -15.61
C ILE A 101 -5.15 23.91 -16.33
N CYS A 102 -5.69 23.60 -17.51
CA CYS A 102 -5.29 22.46 -18.30
C CYS A 102 -3.80 22.51 -18.67
N ALA A 103 -3.28 23.68 -19.05
CA ALA A 103 -1.87 23.86 -19.38
C ALA A 103 -0.94 23.61 -18.18
N VAL A 104 -1.27 24.17 -17.01
CA VAL A 104 -0.50 23.92 -15.77
C VAL A 104 -0.56 22.45 -15.37
N HIS A 105 -1.76 21.85 -15.40
CA HIS A 105 -1.96 20.45 -15.02
C HIS A 105 -1.19 19.52 -15.96
N ALA A 106 -1.25 19.75 -17.28
CA ALA A 106 -0.53 18.95 -18.26
C ALA A 106 0.99 19.06 -18.08
N ALA A 107 1.51 20.26 -17.79
CA ALA A 107 2.93 20.46 -17.54
C ALA A 107 3.40 19.73 -16.27
N ILE A 108 2.61 19.79 -15.19
CA ILE A 108 2.92 19.05 -13.95
C ILE A 108 2.87 17.55 -14.19
N GLN A 109 1.82 17.05 -14.86
CA GLN A 109 1.65 15.62 -15.08
C GLN A 109 2.76 15.05 -15.98
N SER A 110 3.07 15.73 -17.08
CA SER A 110 4.17 15.33 -17.97
C SER A 110 5.51 15.29 -17.24
N PHE A 111 5.76 16.25 -16.34
CA PHE A 111 6.96 16.27 -15.53
C PHE A 111 7.00 15.12 -14.50
N VAL A 112 5.86 14.84 -13.85
CA VAL A 112 5.72 13.72 -12.92
C VAL A 112 6.01 12.40 -13.62
N ASP A 113 5.45 12.20 -14.81
CA ASP A 113 5.64 10.96 -15.59
C ASP A 113 7.10 10.75 -16.02
N GLU A 114 7.88 11.83 -16.18
CA GLU A 114 9.31 11.77 -16.52
C GLU A 114 10.20 11.48 -15.30
N ILE A 115 9.92 12.12 -14.16
CA ILE A 115 10.85 12.14 -13.02
C ILE A 115 10.49 11.15 -11.92
N VAL A 116 9.21 10.84 -11.73
CA VAL A 116 8.77 9.98 -10.62
C VAL A 116 8.83 8.53 -11.04
N GLU A 117 9.71 7.77 -10.41
CA GLU A 117 9.81 6.34 -10.68
C GLU A 117 8.49 5.62 -10.37
N MET A 118 8.12 4.71 -11.26
CA MET A 118 6.99 3.82 -11.05
C MET A 118 7.39 2.59 -10.25
N SER A 119 6.49 2.12 -9.40
CA SER A 119 6.71 0.93 -8.58
C SER A 119 7.03 -0.27 -9.46
N LYS A 120 7.90 -1.13 -8.96
CA LYS A 120 8.23 -2.42 -9.58
C LYS A 120 7.56 -3.53 -8.77
N PRO A 121 7.23 -4.67 -9.41
CA PRO A 121 6.76 -5.84 -8.67
C PRO A 121 7.79 -6.21 -7.61
N SER A 122 7.39 -6.24 -6.33
CA SER A 122 8.26 -6.70 -5.26
C SER A 122 8.18 -8.22 -5.14
N PRO A 123 9.30 -8.93 -4.92
CA PRO A 123 9.26 -10.36 -4.61
C PRO A 123 8.48 -10.67 -3.32
N TYR A 124 8.27 -9.67 -2.46
CA TYR A 124 7.50 -9.78 -1.21
C TYR A 124 6.03 -9.36 -1.38
N SER A 125 5.62 -8.87 -2.55
CA SER A 125 4.21 -8.58 -2.81
C SER A 125 3.46 -9.88 -3.05
N LYS A 126 2.37 -10.06 -2.29
CA LYS A 126 1.39 -11.12 -2.60
C LYS A 126 0.84 -10.87 -4.01
N ARG A 127 0.85 -11.91 -4.85
CA ARG A 127 0.40 -11.85 -6.26
C ARG A 127 -1.10 -12.04 -6.39
N TRP A 128 -1.83 -11.83 -5.30
CA TRP A 128 -3.24 -12.15 -5.13
C TRP A 128 -3.88 -11.16 -4.18
#